data_AF-A0A7C1WLM8-F1
#
_entry.id   AF-A0A7C1WLM8-F1
#
_cell.length_a   1.000
_cell.length_b   1.000
_cell.length_c   1.000
_cell.angle_alpha   90.00
_cell.angle_beta   90.00
_cell.angle_gamma   90.00
#
_symmetry.space_group_name_H-M   'P 1'
#
loop_
_entity.id
_entity.type
_entity.pdbx_description
1 polymer ?
#
loop_
_entity_poly.entity_id
_entity_poly.type
_entity_poly.pdbx_seq_one_letter_code
_entity_poly.pdbx_strand_id
1 'polypeptide(L)'
;MRDLEKYRDDQLLSNPGGDHYYLGEKRVVAHPKDQESFLGRIAKDVSDSFDNVKNFFQDLWGGANTHYRDQNNQIQETTRRGLIGSVVDFFKDMGSALTFGMWRPDGETAPQGVGERLVFSVSKVKEAIFGDLIQGVTGSVNHMVEDLVLAGWNLVEVIPDATIGNFEAGRKLTTNIFDNGQVIIDYLTDVLPSGEAWLRVHSPNFKEKSAPVLYNLSLPEHYKGDARWQCIRNTPFRKTIETIGSLLADIVTLGIVGKIDVLSEEPRRRP
;
A
#
# COMPACT_ATOMS: atom_id res chain seq x y z
N MET A 1 -17.05 -16.45 0.95
CA MET A 1 -15.90 -16.02 1.77
C MET A 1 -16.40 -14.90 2.68
N ARG A 2 -16.18 -15.01 3.99
CA ARG A 2 -16.55 -13.98 4.97
C ARG A 2 -15.69 -12.72 4.78
N ASP A 3 -16.15 -11.55 5.21
CA ASP A 3 -15.42 -10.30 4.97
C ASP A 3 -14.00 -10.30 5.56
N LEU A 4 -13.80 -10.89 6.74
CA LEU A 4 -12.47 -11.08 7.34
C LEU A 4 -11.57 -11.98 6.49
N GLU A 5 -12.11 -13.05 5.91
CA GLU A 5 -11.34 -13.94 5.04
C GLU A 5 -10.95 -13.25 3.74
N LYS A 6 -11.85 -12.44 3.17
CA LYS A 6 -11.54 -11.59 2.01
C LYS A 6 -10.44 -10.58 2.35
N TYR A 7 -10.51 -9.97 3.53
CA TYR A 7 -9.48 -9.03 3.99
C TYR A 7 -8.12 -9.72 4.12
N ARG A 8 -8.04 -10.86 4.83
CA ARG A 8 -6.79 -11.64 4.94
C ARG A 8 -6.26 -12.07 3.57
N ASP A 9 -7.13 -12.55 2.69
CA ASP A 9 -6.74 -12.99 1.35
C ASP A 9 -6.24 -11.83 0.48
N ASP A 10 -6.81 -10.63 0.59
CA ASP A 10 -6.26 -9.45 -0.09
C ASP A 10 -4.86 -9.09 0.44
N GLN A 11 -4.65 -9.10 1.76
CA GLN A 11 -3.35 -8.76 2.34
C GLN A 11 -2.27 -9.81 2.01
N LEU A 12 -2.62 -11.11 2.00
CA LEU A 12 -1.70 -12.16 1.56
C LEU A 12 -1.46 -12.19 0.04
N LEU A 13 -2.25 -11.46 -0.75
CA LEU A 13 -2.00 -11.30 -2.19
C LEU A 13 -1.13 -10.08 -2.51
N SER A 14 -1.08 -9.08 -1.62
CA SER A 14 -0.44 -7.81 -1.94
C SER A 14 1.09 -7.92 -1.99
N ASN A 15 1.69 -8.79 -1.17
CA ASN A 15 3.15 -8.96 -1.05
C ASN A 15 3.57 -10.46 -0.98
N PRO A 16 4.79 -10.81 -1.45
CA PRO A 16 5.39 -12.12 -1.25
C PRO A 16 5.34 -12.61 0.21
N GLY A 17 5.09 -13.90 0.38
CA GLY A 17 4.83 -14.54 1.67
C GLY A 17 3.65 -15.50 1.57
N GLY A 18 3.14 -15.94 2.72
CA GLY A 18 2.00 -16.82 2.86
C GLY A 18 2.19 -18.22 2.25
N ASP A 19 2.11 -19.27 3.07
CA ASP A 19 2.41 -20.66 2.63
C ASP A 19 1.57 -21.15 1.45
N HIS A 20 0.35 -20.61 1.33
CA HIS A 20 -0.63 -21.00 0.34
C HIS A 20 -0.62 -20.11 -0.93
N TYR A 21 0.16 -19.03 -0.93
CA TYR A 21 0.11 -17.98 -1.94
C TYR A 21 1.31 -18.08 -2.87
N TYR A 22 1.04 -18.30 -4.16
CA TYR A 22 2.05 -18.42 -5.23
C TYR A 22 1.82 -17.30 -6.23
N LEU A 23 2.30 -16.10 -5.89
CA LEU A 23 1.98 -14.87 -6.62
C LEU A 23 2.49 -14.90 -8.07
N GLY A 24 3.71 -15.41 -8.29
CA GLY A 24 4.26 -15.58 -9.65
C GLY A 24 3.43 -16.50 -10.55
N GLU A 25 2.61 -17.38 -9.96
CA GLU A 25 1.69 -18.28 -10.67
C GLU A 25 0.23 -17.81 -10.60
N LYS A 26 -0.05 -16.67 -9.97
CA LYS A 26 -1.39 -16.09 -9.75
C LYS A 26 -2.38 -17.10 -9.19
N ARG A 27 -1.94 -17.91 -8.21
CA ARG A 27 -2.76 -18.97 -7.61
C ARG A 27 -2.62 -19.04 -6.09
N VAL A 28 -3.68 -19.54 -5.47
CA VAL A 28 -3.72 -19.93 -4.06
C VAL A 28 -3.98 -21.43 -3.98
N VAL A 29 -3.09 -22.18 -3.33
CA VAL A 29 -3.14 -23.64 -3.28
C VAL A 29 -3.54 -24.06 -1.87
N ALA A 30 -4.68 -24.74 -1.72
CA ALA A 30 -5.19 -25.14 -0.40
C ALA A 30 -4.27 -26.13 0.34
N HIS A 31 -3.59 -27.01 -0.40
CA HIS A 31 -2.68 -28.03 0.15
C HIS A 31 -1.41 -28.11 -0.69
N PRO A 32 -0.46 -27.17 -0.50
CA PRO A 32 0.79 -27.17 -1.24
C PRO A 32 1.69 -28.31 -0.75
N LYS A 33 2.06 -29.22 -1.65
CA LYS A 33 2.81 -30.44 -1.33
C LYS A 33 4.28 -30.18 -1.04
N ASP A 34 4.85 -29.18 -1.69
CA ASP A 34 6.21 -28.69 -1.48
C ASP A 34 6.41 -28.18 -0.04
N GLN A 35 5.35 -27.60 0.55
CA GLN A 35 5.31 -27.16 1.95
C GLN A 35 5.18 -28.32 2.96
N GLU A 36 5.05 -29.57 2.51
CA GLU A 36 5.16 -30.73 3.41
C GLU A 36 6.63 -31.13 3.64
N SER A 37 7.55 -30.60 2.84
CA SER A 37 8.98 -30.90 2.94
C SER A 37 9.75 -29.77 3.62
N PHE A 38 10.68 -30.10 4.52
CA PHE A 38 11.56 -29.15 5.19
C PHE A 38 12.26 -28.18 4.21
N LEU A 39 12.84 -28.72 3.13
CA LEU A 39 13.55 -27.90 2.16
C LEU A 39 12.62 -27.01 1.34
N GLY A 40 11.42 -27.48 1.00
CA GLY A 40 10.45 -26.68 0.24
C GLY A 40 9.97 -25.47 1.03
N ARG A 41 9.79 -25.62 2.34
CA ARG A 41 9.39 -24.53 3.25
C ARG A 41 10.47 -23.46 3.39
N ILE A 42 11.67 -23.87 3.80
CA ILE A 42 12.81 -22.94 3.92
C ILE A 42 13.11 -22.26 2.58
N ALA A 43 13.03 -22.99 1.47
CA ALA A 43 13.23 -22.41 0.15
C ALA A 43 12.16 -21.37 -0.19
N LYS A 44 10.90 -21.61 0.16
CA LYS A 44 9.82 -20.64 -0.02
C LYS A 44 10.05 -19.39 0.81
N ASP A 45 10.28 -19.50 2.11
CA ASP A 45 10.48 -18.34 3.00
C ASP A 45 11.67 -17.47 2.56
N VAL A 46 12.77 -18.11 2.16
CA VAL A 46 13.96 -17.41 1.64
C VAL A 46 13.66 -16.75 0.29
N SER A 47 12.89 -17.41 -0.58
CA SER A 47 12.46 -16.83 -1.87
C SER A 47 11.54 -15.63 -1.66
N ASP A 48 10.55 -15.76 -0.79
CA ASP A 48 9.61 -14.68 -0.46
C ASP A 48 10.34 -13.49 0.16
N SER A 49 11.32 -13.75 1.04
CA SER A 49 12.20 -12.69 1.55
C SER A 49 12.98 -11.98 0.44
N PHE A 50 13.58 -12.73 -0.48
CA PHE A 50 14.32 -12.16 -1.60
C PHE A 50 13.42 -11.37 -2.55
N ASP A 51 12.22 -11.87 -2.83
CA ASP A 51 11.23 -11.19 -3.65
C ASP A 51 10.75 -9.89 -2.99
N ASN A 52 10.57 -9.87 -1.67
CA ASN A 52 10.30 -8.64 -0.92
C ASN A 52 11.49 -7.65 -0.99
N VAL A 53 12.74 -8.09 -0.86
CA VAL A 53 13.92 -7.21 -1.07
C VAL A 53 13.97 -6.68 -2.51
N LYS A 54 13.60 -7.49 -3.49
CA LYS A 54 13.50 -7.06 -4.88
C LYS A 54 12.40 -6.02 -5.07
N ASN A 55 11.22 -6.22 -4.46
CA ASN A 55 10.12 -5.26 -4.49
C ASN A 55 10.55 -3.92 -3.90
N PHE A 56 11.28 -3.90 -2.79
CA PHE A 56 11.86 -2.66 -2.23
C PHE A 56 12.65 -1.86 -3.28
N PHE A 57 13.50 -2.52 -4.06
CA PHE A 57 14.26 -1.84 -5.12
C PHE A 57 13.38 -1.46 -6.31
N GLN A 58 12.35 -2.23 -6.62
CA GLN A 58 11.40 -1.87 -7.67
C GLN A 58 10.59 -0.63 -7.27
N ASP A 59 10.11 -0.55 -6.03
CA ASP A 59 9.40 0.59 -5.47
C ASP A 59 10.30 1.82 -5.29
N LEU A 60 11.61 1.65 -5.09
CA LEU A 60 12.55 2.77 -5.21
C LEU A 60 12.55 3.39 -6.63
N TRP A 61 12.38 2.57 -7.67
CA TRP A 61 12.46 3.01 -9.06
C TRP A 61 11.08 3.28 -9.68
N GLY A 62 10.48 2.23 -10.26
CA GLY A 62 9.29 2.32 -11.12
C GLY A 62 8.02 1.73 -10.51
N GLY A 63 8.14 1.06 -9.37
CA GLY A 63 7.05 0.34 -8.70
C GLY A 63 7.18 -1.17 -8.82
N ALA A 64 6.83 -1.87 -7.75
CA ALA A 64 6.70 -3.32 -7.67
C ALA A 64 5.32 -3.79 -8.18
N ASN A 65 5.26 -5.05 -8.60
CA ASN A 65 3.99 -5.67 -8.96
C ASN A 65 3.27 -6.18 -7.71
N THR A 66 1.97 -5.95 -7.65
CA THR A 66 1.09 -6.41 -6.57
C THR A 66 -0.12 -7.13 -7.14
N HIS A 67 -0.69 -8.04 -6.36
CA HIS A 67 -1.83 -8.85 -6.79
C HIS A 67 -3.09 -8.53 -5.98
N TYR A 68 -4.24 -8.66 -6.63
CA TYR A 68 -5.53 -8.43 -5.99
C TYR A 68 -6.62 -9.30 -6.61
N ARG A 69 -7.77 -9.43 -5.93
CA ARG A 69 -8.95 -10.07 -6.52
C ARG A 69 -9.88 -9.05 -7.16
N ASP A 70 -10.23 -9.31 -8.42
CA ASP A 70 -11.25 -8.54 -9.11
C ASP A 70 -12.69 -8.92 -8.68
N GLN A 71 -13.67 -8.27 -9.31
CA GLN A 71 -15.10 -8.52 -9.10
C GLN A 71 -15.55 -9.96 -9.44
N ASN A 72 -14.75 -10.70 -10.22
CA ASN A 72 -14.99 -12.09 -10.58
C ASN A 72 -14.21 -13.06 -9.68
N ASN A 73 -13.57 -12.56 -8.62
CA ASN A 73 -12.63 -13.26 -7.74
C ASN A 73 -11.39 -13.85 -8.46
N GLN A 74 -11.04 -13.31 -9.63
CA GLN A 74 -9.81 -13.68 -10.33
C GLN A 74 -8.63 -12.87 -9.78
N ILE A 75 -7.48 -13.52 -9.65
CA ILE A 75 -6.23 -12.86 -9.24
C ILE A 75 -5.72 -12.06 -10.43
N GLN A 76 -5.67 -10.75 -10.27
CA GLN A 76 -5.13 -9.79 -11.22
C GLN A 76 -3.80 -9.26 -10.68
N GLU A 77 -3.03 -8.65 -11.56
CA GLU A 77 -1.74 -8.03 -11.26
C GLU A 77 -1.79 -6.57 -11.70
N THR A 78 -1.21 -5.70 -10.89
CA THR A 78 -0.98 -4.29 -11.22
C THR A 78 0.39 -3.88 -10.74
N THR A 79 0.88 -2.73 -11.20
CA THR A 79 2.15 -2.15 -10.75
C THR A 79 1.86 -0.95 -9.86
N ARG A 80 2.47 -0.92 -8.68
CA ARG A 80 2.42 0.22 -7.75
C ARG A 80 3.20 1.40 -8.34
N ARG A 81 3.10 2.58 -7.72
CA ARG A 81 3.95 3.72 -8.09
C ARG A 81 5.32 3.58 -7.42
N GLY A 82 6.39 3.81 -8.19
CA GLY A 82 7.75 3.91 -7.64
C GLY A 82 8.13 5.33 -7.23
N LEU A 83 9.08 5.45 -6.31
CA LEU A 83 9.52 6.71 -5.72
C LEU A 83 10.11 7.64 -6.79
N ILE A 84 11.07 7.14 -7.56
CA ILE A 84 11.74 7.96 -8.58
C ILE A 84 10.81 8.28 -9.75
N GLY A 85 9.96 7.33 -10.16
CA GLY A 85 8.89 7.59 -11.11
C GLY A 85 7.98 8.74 -10.64
N SER A 86 7.55 8.71 -9.38
CA SER A 86 6.70 9.75 -8.78
C SER A 86 7.39 11.11 -8.69
N VAL A 87 8.69 11.16 -8.37
CA VAL A 87 9.46 12.42 -8.39
C VAL A 87 9.54 12.99 -9.80
N VAL A 88 9.78 12.14 -10.81
CA VAL A 88 9.82 12.57 -12.21
C VAL A 88 8.47 13.11 -12.66
N ASP A 89 7.38 12.43 -12.32
CA ASP A 89 6.03 12.86 -12.67
C ASP A 89 5.65 14.18 -11.98
N PHE A 90 6.04 14.37 -10.71
CA PHE A 90 5.89 15.65 -10.02
C PHE A 90 6.51 16.81 -10.82
N PHE A 91 7.74 16.66 -11.31
CA PHE A 91 8.39 17.72 -12.09
C PHE A 91 7.73 17.94 -13.46
N LYS A 92 7.21 16.87 -14.10
CA LYS A 92 6.45 17.00 -15.34
C LYS A 92 5.14 17.74 -15.13
N ASP A 93 4.42 17.44 -14.06
CA ASP A 93 3.14 18.08 -13.78
C ASP A 93 3.33 19.53 -13.34
N MET A 94 4.36 19.81 -12.54
CA MET A 94 4.75 21.19 -12.20
C MET A 94 5.18 21.98 -13.44
N GLY A 95 5.96 21.39 -14.36
CA GLY A 95 6.32 22.04 -15.63
C GLY A 95 5.10 22.32 -16.50
N SER A 96 4.16 21.39 -16.57
CA SER A 96 2.91 21.55 -17.32
C SER A 96 2.03 22.64 -16.71
N ALA A 97 1.98 22.71 -15.38
CA ALA A 97 1.27 23.76 -14.65
C ALA A 97 1.87 25.15 -14.87
N LEU A 98 3.19 25.29 -14.67
CA LEU A 98 3.88 26.58 -14.77
C LEU A 98 3.86 27.14 -16.19
N THR A 99 3.82 26.27 -17.20
CA THR A 99 3.72 26.67 -18.60
C THR A 99 2.28 26.79 -19.10
N PHE A 100 1.29 26.63 -18.22
CA PHE A 100 -0.13 26.65 -18.59
C PHE A 100 -0.46 25.70 -19.77
N GLY A 101 0.14 24.51 -19.74
CA GLY A 101 -0.02 23.47 -20.78
C GLY A 101 0.65 23.78 -22.12
N MET A 102 1.52 24.81 -22.20
CA MET A 102 2.36 25.05 -23.38
C MET A 102 3.39 23.92 -23.55
N TRP A 103 4.03 23.52 -22.46
CA TRP A 103 4.74 22.27 -22.37
C TRP A 103 3.88 21.25 -21.63
N ARG A 104 3.92 20.01 -22.08
CA ARG A 104 3.24 18.86 -21.46
C ARG A 104 3.89 17.56 -21.94
N PRO A 105 3.77 16.46 -21.19
CA PRO A 105 4.19 15.15 -21.65
C PRO A 105 3.48 14.75 -22.95
N ASP A 106 4.14 13.92 -23.74
CA ASP A 106 3.54 13.36 -24.95
C ASP A 106 2.27 12.56 -24.61
N GLY A 107 1.21 12.76 -25.39
CA GLY A 107 -0.08 12.08 -25.20
C GLY A 107 -1.12 12.86 -24.40
N GLU A 108 -0.75 13.95 -23.71
CA GLU A 108 -1.73 14.82 -23.05
C GLU A 108 -2.39 15.80 -24.03
N THR A 109 -3.70 15.99 -23.87
CA THR A 109 -4.48 16.94 -24.68
C THR A 109 -4.11 18.38 -24.33
N ALA A 110 -3.87 19.20 -25.35
CA ALA A 110 -3.59 20.62 -25.15
C ALA A 110 -4.83 21.36 -24.61
N PRO A 111 -4.72 22.17 -23.54
CA PRO A 111 -5.80 23.09 -23.17
C PRO A 111 -5.95 24.20 -24.23
N GLN A 112 -7.19 24.57 -24.54
CA GLN A 112 -7.55 25.57 -25.55
C GLN A 112 -8.02 26.89 -24.92
N GLY A 113 -7.44 28.00 -25.36
CA GLY A 113 -7.78 29.33 -24.83
C GLY A 113 -7.30 29.59 -23.40
N VAL A 114 -7.57 30.79 -22.88
CA VAL A 114 -7.03 31.23 -21.58
C VAL A 114 -7.72 30.52 -20.41
N GLY A 115 -9.04 30.30 -20.48
CA GLY A 115 -9.80 29.68 -19.39
C GLY A 115 -9.39 28.24 -19.12
N GLU A 116 -9.32 27.41 -20.16
CA GLU A 116 -8.91 26.00 -20.01
C GLU A 116 -7.46 25.88 -19.55
N ARG A 117 -6.58 26.79 -20.00
CA ARG A 117 -5.19 26.85 -19.54
C ARG A 117 -5.06 27.12 -18.05
N LEU A 118 -5.86 28.03 -17.50
CA LEU A 118 -5.91 28.28 -16.06
C LEU A 118 -6.39 27.05 -15.29
N VAL A 119 -7.50 26.44 -15.75
CA VAL A 119 -8.06 25.22 -15.12
C VAL A 119 -7.07 24.05 -15.19
N PHE A 120 -6.44 23.85 -16.34
CA PHE A 120 -5.41 22.84 -16.55
C PHE A 120 -4.23 23.04 -15.58
N SER A 121 -3.76 24.27 -15.43
CA SER A 121 -2.64 24.58 -14.54
C SER A 121 -2.96 24.25 -13.08
N VAL A 122 -4.14 24.65 -12.61
CA VAL A 122 -4.60 24.33 -11.24
C VAL A 122 -4.75 22.81 -11.06
N SER A 123 -5.28 22.12 -12.07
CA SER A 123 -5.40 20.66 -12.06
C SER A 123 -4.03 19.99 -11.94
N LYS A 124 -3.04 20.46 -12.70
CA LYS A 124 -1.67 19.92 -12.68
C LYS A 124 -0.90 20.22 -11.40
N VAL A 125 -1.10 21.39 -10.78
CA VAL A 125 -0.58 21.64 -9.42
C VAL A 125 -1.18 20.65 -8.42
N LYS A 126 -2.49 20.40 -8.52
CA LYS A 126 -3.17 19.44 -7.64
C LYS A 126 -2.65 18.01 -7.87
N GLU A 127 -2.45 17.61 -9.13
CA GLU A 127 -1.90 16.30 -9.50
C GLU A 127 -0.48 16.12 -8.96
N ALA A 128 0.40 17.09 -9.18
CA ALA A 128 1.76 17.09 -8.65
C ALA A 128 1.78 16.96 -7.11
N ILE A 129 0.99 17.76 -6.39
CA ILE A 129 1.00 17.75 -4.91
C ILE A 129 0.34 16.47 -4.36
N PHE A 130 -0.89 16.16 -4.78
CA PHE A 130 -1.64 15.08 -4.14
C PHE A 130 -1.38 13.72 -4.78
N GLY A 131 -1.25 13.66 -6.09
CA GLY A 131 -0.96 12.44 -6.83
C GLY A 131 0.50 12.06 -6.71
N ASP A 132 1.41 12.94 -7.10
CA ASP A 132 2.81 12.54 -7.26
C ASP A 132 3.62 12.64 -5.97
N LEU A 133 3.44 13.70 -5.19
CA LEU A 133 4.16 13.87 -3.92
C LEU A 133 3.50 13.07 -2.79
N ILE A 134 2.23 13.30 -2.47
CA ILE A 134 1.57 12.68 -1.31
C ILE A 134 1.16 11.22 -1.56
N GLN A 135 0.73 10.84 -2.76
CA GLN A 135 0.40 9.43 -3.04
C GLN A 135 1.60 8.69 -3.60
N GLY A 136 2.32 9.28 -4.55
CA GLY A 136 3.48 8.68 -5.19
C GLY A 136 4.67 8.57 -4.23
N VAL A 137 5.32 9.69 -3.91
CA VAL A 137 6.57 9.68 -3.12
C VAL A 137 6.40 9.01 -1.75
N THR A 138 5.45 9.46 -0.94
CA THR A 138 5.30 8.90 0.40
C THR A 138 4.67 7.50 0.40
N GLY A 139 3.79 7.20 -0.56
CA GLY A 139 3.26 5.85 -0.75
C GLY A 139 4.36 4.85 -1.10
N SER A 140 5.23 5.19 -2.06
CA SER A 140 6.39 4.36 -2.42
C SER A 140 7.35 4.14 -1.25
N VAL A 141 7.59 5.17 -0.41
CA VAL A 141 8.42 5.00 0.79
C VAL A 141 7.76 4.03 1.78
N ASN A 142 6.44 4.10 1.96
CA ASN A 142 5.71 3.15 2.81
C ASN A 142 5.80 1.72 2.25
N HIS A 143 5.59 1.53 0.93
CA HIS A 143 5.73 0.22 0.30
C HIS A 143 7.16 -0.34 0.45
N MET A 144 8.19 0.49 0.26
CA MET A 144 9.58 0.10 0.52
C MET A 144 9.79 -0.36 1.97
N VAL A 145 9.24 0.35 2.95
CA VAL A 145 9.36 -0.05 4.37
C VAL A 145 8.62 -1.37 4.62
N GLU A 146 7.42 -1.51 4.09
CA GLU A 146 6.61 -2.73 4.16
C GLU A 146 7.37 -3.93 3.59
N ASP A 147 7.90 -3.82 2.38
CA ASP A 147 8.71 -4.85 1.73
C ASP A 147 9.92 -5.25 2.58
N LEU A 148 10.65 -4.29 3.17
CA LEU A 148 11.79 -4.62 4.04
C LEU A 148 11.37 -5.32 5.33
N VAL A 149 10.26 -4.91 5.93
CA VAL A 149 9.72 -5.53 7.15
C VAL A 149 9.24 -6.94 6.84
N LEU A 150 8.53 -7.14 5.72
CA LEU A 150 8.07 -8.46 5.27
C LEU A 150 9.24 -9.36 4.89
N ALA A 151 10.27 -8.83 4.21
CA ALA A 151 11.49 -9.58 3.95
C ALA A 151 12.13 -10.12 5.22
N GLY A 152 12.18 -9.28 6.28
CA GLY A 152 12.63 -9.71 7.60
C GLY A 152 11.67 -10.72 8.25
N TRP A 153 10.37 -10.53 8.11
CA TRP A 153 9.34 -11.42 8.63
C TRP A 153 9.45 -12.83 8.06
N ASN A 154 9.60 -12.97 6.74
CA ASN A 154 9.82 -14.27 6.09
C ASN A 154 11.16 -14.91 6.52
N LEU A 155 12.23 -14.14 6.72
CA LEU A 155 13.48 -14.70 7.25
C LEU A 155 13.33 -15.22 8.68
N VAL A 156 12.49 -14.59 9.50
CA VAL A 156 12.20 -15.07 10.85
C VAL A 156 11.42 -16.39 10.80
N GLU A 157 10.57 -16.60 9.79
CA GLU A 157 9.80 -17.85 9.56
C GLU A 157 10.68 -19.08 9.35
N VAL A 158 11.84 -18.89 8.71
CA VAL A 158 12.83 -19.95 8.48
C VAL A 158 13.22 -20.66 9.78
N ILE A 159 13.25 -19.97 10.93
CA ILE A 159 13.66 -20.54 12.23
C ILE A 159 12.64 -21.58 12.74
N PRO A 160 11.35 -21.24 12.97
CA PRO A 160 10.34 -22.22 13.34
C PRO A 160 10.15 -23.30 12.28
N ASP A 161 10.32 -22.99 10.99
CA ASP A 161 10.25 -23.97 9.91
C ASP A 161 11.39 -24.98 9.96
N ALA A 162 12.59 -24.51 10.28
CA ALA A 162 13.74 -25.37 10.47
C ALA A 162 13.67 -26.23 11.76
N THR A 163 12.82 -25.88 12.72
CA THR A 163 12.79 -26.52 14.05
C THR A 163 11.53 -27.34 14.27
N ILE A 164 10.38 -26.68 14.45
CA ILE A 164 9.10 -27.32 14.77
C ILE A 164 8.24 -27.55 13.52
N GLY A 165 8.60 -26.98 12.38
CA GLY A 165 7.86 -27.09 11.12
C GLY A 165 7.83 -28.48 10.50
N ASN A 166 8.62 -29.43 11.01
CA ASN A 166 8.75 -30.78 10.45
C ASN A 166 7.59 -31.72 10.78
N PHE A 167 6.68 -31.34 11.67
CA PHE A 167 5.48 -32.12 11.97
C PHE A 167 4.22 -31.29 11.72
N GLU A 168 3.11 -31.96 11.43
CA GLU A 168 1.89 -31.32 10.92
C GLU A 168 1.34 -30.21 11.83
N ALA A 169 1.30 -30.44 13.14
CA ALA A 169 0.81 -29.45 14.10
C ALA A 169 1.75 -28.23 14.22
N GLY A 170 3.06 -28.44 14.17
CA GLY A 170 4.06 -27.37 14.20
C GLY A 170 4.01 -26.54 12.93
N ARG A 171 3.90 -27.18 11.77
CA ARG A 171 3.64 -26.50 10.48
C ARG A 171 2.42 -25.61 10.53
N LYS A 172 1.25 -26.17 10.87
CA LYS A 172 0.00 -25.38 10.97
C LYS A 172 0.14 -24.22 11.95
N LEU A 173 0.88 -24.39 13.04
CA LEU A 173 1.13 -23.31 13.98
C LEU A 173 1.99 -22.21 13.36
N THR A 174 3.11 -22.55 12.74
CA THR A 174 4.00 -21.59 12.08
C THR A 174 3.26 -20.83 10.99
N THR A 175 2.66 -21.52 10.02
CA THR A 175 1.86 -20.90 8.94
C THR A 175 0.84 -19.91 9.49
N ASN A 176 0.10 -20.29 10.52
CA ASN A 176 -0.91 -19.39 11.10
C ASN A 176 -0.29 -18.17 11.78
N ILE A 177 0.85 -18.29 12.44
CA ILE A 177 1.52 -17.14 13.07
C ILE A 177 2.04 -16.19 12.00
N PHE A 178 2.72 -16.70 10.99
CA PHE A 178 3.39 -15.86 9.99
C PHE A 178 2.44 -15.27 8.97
N ASP A 179 1.44 -16.02 8.47
CA ASP A 179 0.39 -15.47 7.61
C ASP A 179 -0.37 -14.34 8.32
N ASN A 180 -0.78 -14.55 9.59
CA ASN A 180 -1.51 -13.51 10.31
C ASN A 180 -0.59 -12.35 10.69
N GLY A 181 0.70 -12.60 10.92
CA GLY A 181 1.70 -11.56 11.13
C GLY A 181 1.88 -10.67 9.92
N GLN A 182 1.96 -11.25 8.72
CA GLN A 182 1.97 -10.50 7.45
C GLN A 182 0.72 -9.61 7.33
N VAL A 183 -0.48 -10.18 7.54
CA VAL A 183 -1.74 -9.42 7.51
C VAL A 183 -1.74 -8.25 8.51
N ILE A 184 -1.11 -8.42 9.68
CA ILE A 184 -0.97 -7.36 10.68
C ILE A 184 0.04 -6.30 10.22
N ILE A 185 1.17 -6.70 9.65
CA ILE A 185 2.17 -5.79 9.10
C ILE A 185 1.54 -4.92 8.01
N ASP A 186 0.87 -5.54 7.03
CA ASP A 186 0.19 -4.85 5.93
C ASP A 186 -0.89 -3.90 6.48
N TYR A 187 -1.69 -4.34 7.46
CA TYR A 187 -2.67 -3.47 8.11
C TYR A 187 -2.01 -2.24 8.76
N LEU A 188 -0.88 -2.42 9.45
CA LEU A 188 -0.19 -1.34 10.14
C LEU A 188 0.41 -0.34 9.15
N THR A 189 1.03 -0.80 8.07
CA THR A 189 1.59 0.09 7.04
C THR A 189 0.49 0.81 6.26
N ASP A 190 -0.63 0.13 5.99
CA ASP A 190 -1.81 0.71 5.32
C ASP A 190 -2.42 1.88 6.09
N VAL A 191 -2.55 1.77 7.43
CA VAL A 191 -3.25 2.77 8.25
C VAL A 191 -2.36 3.91 8.76
N LEU A 192 -1.05 3.77 8.67
CA LEU A 192 -0.12 4.86 9.02
C LEU A 192 -0.26 6.03 8.03
N PRO A 193 0.14 7.27 8.42
CA PRO A 193 0.12 8.40 7.50
C PRO A 193 0.77 8.06 6.16
N SER A 194 0.12 8.47 5.07
CA SER A 194 0.47 8.14 3.68
C SER A 194 0.36 6.66 3.26
N GLY A 195 -0.08 5.75 4.15
CA GLY A 195 -0.43 4.38 3.79
C GLY A 195 -1.70 4.31 2.94
N GLU A 196 -1.97 3.19 2.28
CA GLU A 196 -3.07 3.11 1.30
C GLU A 196 -4.44 3.30 1.95
N ALA A 197 -4.66 2.70 3.12
CA ALA A 197 -5.90 2.89 3.88
C ALA A 197 -6.03 4.33 4.36
N TRP A 198 -4.96 4.92 4.88
CA TRP A 198 -4.95 6.31 5.31
C TRP A 198 -5.32 7.26 4.17
N LEU A 199 -4.77 7.04 2.97
CA LEU A 199 -5.06 7.81 1.76
C LEU A 199 -6.52 7.66 1.30
N ARG A 200 -7.11 6.47 1.44
CA ARG A 200 -8.55 6.23 1.17
C ARG A 200 -9.43 6.97 2.18
N VAL A 201 -9.11 6.88 3.47
CA VAL A 201 -9.90 7.49 4.56
C VAL A 201 -9.89 9.02 4.48
N HIS A 202 -8.76 9.61 4.09
CA HIS A 202 -8.58 11.06 3.97
C HIS A 202 -8.88 11.60 2.58
N SER A 203 -9.39 10.75 1.68
CA SER A 203 -9.76 11.16 0.34
C SER A 203 -10.99 12.07 0.29
N PRO A 204 -10.87 13.33 -0.16
CA PRO A 204 -12.04 14.15 -0.41
C PRO A 204 -12.79 13.71 -1.68
N ASN A 205 -14.12 13.68 -1.63
CA ASN A 205 -14.95 13.70 -2.84
C ASN A 205 -15.55 15.10 -3.05
N PHE A 206 -14.87 15.90 -3.87
CA PHE A 206 -15.29 17.26 -4.18
C PHE A 206 -16.54 17.32 -5.07
N LYS A 207 -16.85 16.26 -5.83
CA LYS A 207 -18.05 16.22 -6.70
C LYS A 207 -19.32 16.00 -5.88
N GLU A 208 -19.27 15.09 -4.91
CA GLU A 208 -20.42 14.75 -4.06
C GLU A 208 -20.47 15.55 -2.75
N LYS A 209 -19.46 16.40 -2.49
CA LYS A 209 -19.31 17.18 -1.25
C LYS A 209 -19.39 16.33 0.02
N SER A 210 -18.99 15.05 -0.08
CA SER A 210 -18.97 14.14 1.06
C SER A 210 -17.70 14.33 1.87
N ALA A 211 -17.82 14.26 3.20
CA ALA A 211 -16.66 14.23 4.07
C ALA A 211 -15.81 12.98 3.77
N PRO A 212 -14.47 13.06 3.82
CA PRO A 212 -13.59 11.95 3.39
C PRO A 212 -13.91 10.58 3.99
N VAL A 213 -14.12 10.54 5.31
CA VAL A 213 -14.50 9.31 6.02
C VAL A 213 -15.83 8.74 5.52
N LEU A 214 -16.85 9.60 5.38
CA LEU A 214 -18.16 9.17 4.90
C LEU A 214 -18.11 8.68 3.45
N TYR A 215 -17.26 9.30 2.63
CA TYR A 215 -17.02 8.87 1.27
C TYR A 215 -16.44 7.46 1.23
N ASN A 216 -15.37 7.18 1.98
CA ASN A 216 -14.81 5.81 2.04
C ASN A 216 -15.85 4.78 2.49
N LEU A 217 -16.63 5.12 3.53
CA LEU A 217 -17.67 4.25 4.08
C LEU A 217 -18.82 3.97 3.09
N SER A 218 -19.17 4.92 2.22
CA SER A 218 -20.31 4.80 1.30
C SER A 218 -20.00 4.05 0.00
N LEU A 219 -18.72 3.89 -0.37
CA LEU A 219 -18.34 3.25 -1.65
C LEU A 219 -18.80 1.78 -1.76
N PRO A 220 -19.05 1.22 -2.95
CA PRO A 220 -19.31 -0.21 -3.09
C PRO A 220 -18.05 -1.04 -2.77
N GLU A 221 -18.21 -2.36 -2.57
CA GLU A 221 -17.08 -3.29 -2.35
C GLU A 221 -16.06 -3.23 -3.50
N HIS A 222 -16.54 -3.16 -4.74
CA HIS A 222 -15.71 -2.97 -5.92
C HIS A 222 -15.99 -1.59 -6.52
N TYR A 223 -15.03 -0.67 -6.38
CA TYR A 223 -15.14 0.68 -6.93
C TYR A 223 -14.00 0.93 -7.92
N LYS A 224 -14.36 1.24 -9.18
CA LYS A 224 -13.40 1.50 -10.25
C LYS A 224 -13.20 2.98 -10.58
N GLY A 225 -13.97 3.87 -9.95
CA GLY A 225 -13.94 5.30 -10.25
C GLY A 225 -12.68 6.03 -9.76
N ASP A 226 -11.85 5.37 -8.95
CA ASP A 226 -10.65 5.95 -8.35
C ASP A 226 -9.60 4.86 -8.09
N ALA A 227 -8.35 5.13 -8.48
CA ALA A 227 -7.24 4.19 -8.39
C ALA A 227 -7.02 3.63 -6.97
N ARG A 228 -7.30 4.44 -5.93
CA ARG A 228 -7.07 4.05 -4.53
C ARG A 228 -7.94 2.89 -4.05
N TRP A 229 -9.04 2.60 -4.74
CA TRP A 229 -9.96 1.48 -4.42
C TRP A 229 -9.98 0.40 -5.50
N GLN A 230 -9.34 0.62 -6.65
CA GLN A 230 -9.43 -0.29 -7.80
C GLN A 230 -8.87 -1.68 -7.51
N CYS A 231 -7.89 -1.78 -6.60
CA CYS A 231 -7.14 -3.00 -6.32
C CYS A 231 -7.49 -3.63 -4.97
N ILE A 232 -8.60 -3.23 -4.33
CA ILE A 232 -9.04 -3.81 -3.06
C ILE A 232 -10.51 -4.22 -3.10
N ARG A 233 -10.88 -5.18 -2.23
CA ARG A 233 -12.28 -5.42 -1.88
C ARG A 233 -12.63 -4.56 -0.67
N ASN A 234 -13.36 -3.47 -0.90
CA ASN A 234 -13.76 -2.51 0.10
C ASN A 234 -14.94 -3.02 0.95
N THR A 235 -14.76 -4.16 1.61
CA THR A 235 -15.79 -4.81 2.43
C THR A 235 -16.17 -3.97 3.66
N PRO A 236 -17.37 -4.16 4.25
CA PRO A 236 -17.73 -3.54 5.52
C PRO A 236 -16.68 -3.72 6.62
N PHE A 237 -16.09 -4.91 6.72
CA PHE A 237 -15.00 -5.18 7.67
C PHE A 237 -13.78 -4.31 7.39
N ARG A 238 -13.21 -4.36 6.17
CA ARG A 238 -12.02 -3.59 5.76
C ARG A 238 -12.19 -2.12 6.11
N LYS A 239 -13.27 -1.52 5.59
CA LYS A 239 -13.58 -0.11 5.80
C LYS A 239 -13.58 0.29 7.26
N THR A 240 -14.18 -0.54 8.10
CA THR A 240 -14.32 -0.24 9.53
C THR A 240 -12.96 -0.24 10.21
N ILE A 241 -12.19 -1.32 10.06
CA ILE A 241 -10.90 -1.46 10.75
C ILE A 241 -9.88 -0.45 10.25
N GLU A 242 -9.81 -0.24 8.93
CA GLU A 242 -8.87 0.69 8.31
C GLU A 242 -9.19 2.15 8.64
N THR A 243 -10.48 2.50 8.68
CA THR A 243 -10.90 3.84 9.10
C THR A 243 -10.55 4.10 10.55
N ILE A 244 -10.86 3.17 11.46
CA ILE A 244 -10.50 3.31 12.88
C ILE A 244 -8.98 3.40 13.04
N GLY A 245 -8.23 2.50 12.39
CA GLY A 245 -6.78 2.49 12.43
C GLY A 245 -6.17 3.79 11.95
N SER A 246 -6.63 4.31 10.81
CA SER A 246 -6.10 5.55 10.22
C SER A 246 -6.34 6.76 11.12
N LEU A 247 -7.55 6.87 11.68
CA LEU A 247 -7.88 7.97 12.61
C LEU A 247 -7.10 7.87 13.93
N LEU A 248 -6.85 6.66 14.44
CA LEU A 248 -5.98 6.47 15.61
C LEU A 248 -4.53 6.85 15.30
N ALA A 249 -4.03 6.51 14.11
CA ALA A 249 -2.70 6.90 13.67
C ALA A 249 -2.56 8.42 13.58
N ASP A 250 -3.60 9.15 13.16
CA ASP A 250 -3.60 10.62 13.18
C ASP A 250 -3.45 11.17 14.61
N ILE A 251 -4.21 10.63 15.57
CA ILE A 251 -4.15 11.07 16.97
C ILE A 251 -2.74 10.86 17.53
N VAL A 252 -2.15 9.70 17.28
CA VAL A 252 -0.79 9.39 17.73
C VAL A 252 0.23 10.33 17.07
N THR A 253 0.12 10.55 15.76
CA THR A 253 1.02 11.42 14.99
C THR A 253 0.95 12.86 15.49
N LEU A 254 -0.26 13.41 15.63
CA LEU A 254 -0.49 14.76 16.18
C LEU A 254 0.03 14.88 17.62
N GLY A 255 -0.16 13.85 18.44
CA GLY A 255 0.34 13.82 19.81
C GLY A 255 1.87 13.81 19.90
N ILE A 256 2.54 13.14 18.96
CA ILE A 256 4.01 13.13 18.86
C ILE A 256 4.53 14.49 18.36
N VAL A 257 3.96 15.02 17.28
CA VAL A 257 4.34 16.33 16.72
C VAL A 257 4.16 17.43 17.77
N GLY A 258 3.01 17.47 18.47
CA GLY A 258 2.77 18.44 19.53
C GLY A 258 3.75 18.34 20.70
N LYS A 259 4.31 17.15 20.99
CA LYS A 259 5.37 17.01 22.01
C LYS A 259 6.73 17.49 21.51
N ILE A 260 7.05 17.30 20.23
CA ILE A 260 8.30 17.77 19.62
C ILE A 260 8.34 19.30 19.57
N ASP A 261 7.21 19.95 19.26
CA ASP A 261 7.09 21.41 19.28
C ASP A 261 7.28 21.95 20.71
N VAL A 262 6.64 21.33 21.71
CA VAL A 262 6.78 21.72 23.12
C VAL A 262 8.21 21.55 23.64
N LEU A 263 8.94 20.52 23.21
CA LEU A 263 10.35 20.31 23.58
C LEU A 263 11.30 21.28 22.86
N SER A 264 10.92 21.78 21.68
CA SER A 264 11.73 22.75 20.92
C SER A 264 11.61 24.18 21.44
N GLU A 265 10.58 24.47 22.23
CA GLU A 265 10.34 25.78 22.86
C GLU A 265 11.00 25.94 24.25
N GLU A 266 11.78 24.97 24.75
CA GLU A 266 12.48 25.14 26.02
C GLU A 266 13.47 26.32 25.93
N PRO A 267 13.35 27.36 26.79
CA PRO A 267 13.98 28.65 26.50
C PRO A 267 15.50 28.57 26.65
N ARG A 268 16.21 29.15 25.67
CA ARG A 268 17.57 29.69 25.88
C ARG A 268 17.51 30.66 27.07
N ARG A 269 17.75 30.16 28.27
CA ARG A 269 18.12 30.98 29.42
C ARG A 269 19.47 31.59 29.08
N ARG A 270 19.46 32.82 28.57
CA ARG A 270 20.66 33.65 28.49
C ARG A 270 21.10 34.00 29.92
N PRO A 271 22.42 34.07 30.17
CA PRO A 271 23.02 34.23 31.49
C PRO A 271 22.64 35.54 32.18
#